data_AF-A0A7C4MS57-F1
#
_entry.id   AF-A0A7C4MS57-F1
#
_cell.length_a   1.000
_cell.length_b   1.000
_cell.length_c   1.000
_cell.angle_alpha   90.00
_cell.angle_beta   90.00
_cell.angle_gamma   90.00
#
_symmetry.space_group_name_H-M   'P 1'
#
loop_
_entity.id
_entity.type
_entity.pdbx_description
1 polymer ?
#
loop_
_entity_poly.entity_id
_entity_poly.type
_entity_poly.pdbx_seq_one_letter_code
_entity_poly.pdbx_strand_id
1 'polypeptide(L)'
;MSNAVHIQFDCLPLRSFSRVDVPVDAPQEDQEMLARLRAALAKHGSHNAYYLCNGQCVFRLTNHEQIGTVAFRFEGTALTGPDDMKTQTVDLRVELEGEVCDWLSAAAVDWLTETVRHAVRIEFDRYIAAGDLERTKQRAEQLEADSIARGGFLGMGL
;
A
#
# COMPACT_ATOMS: atom_id res chain seq x y z
N MET A 1 7.56 -18.87 -15.46
CA MET A 1 6.80 -19.61 -14.44
C MET A 1 5.61 -18.74 -14.07
N SER A 2 4.38 -19.24 -14.17
CA SER A 2 3.18 -18.51 -13.74
C SER A 2 3.11 -18.52 -12.21
N ASN A 3 3.11 -17.36 -11.56
CA ASN A 3 2.94 -17.28 -10.11
C ASN A 3 1.49 -17.63 -9.75
N ALA A 4 1.31 -18.48 -8.73
CA ALA A 4 -0.01 -18.82 -8.20
C ALA A 4 -0.67 -17.65 -7.45
N VAL A 5 0.13 -16.68 -7.00
CA VAL A 5 -0.30 -15.45 -6.34
C VAL A 5 0.35 -14.27 -7.06
N HIS A 6 -0.46 -13.30 -7.45
CA HIS A 6 0.01 -12.08 -8.09
C HIS A 6 -0.37 -10.88 -7.23
N ILE A 7 0.63 -10.08 -6.85
CA ILE A 7 0.46 -8.92 -5.97
C ILE A 7 1.06 -7.69 -6.63
N GLN A 8 0.31 -6.59 -6.62
CA GLN A 8 0.75 -5.28 -7.06
C GLN A 8 0.26 -4.23 -6.06
N PHE A 9 1.03 -3.17 -5.89
CA PHE A 9 0.70 -2.02 -5.05
C PHE A 9 1.61 -0.85 -5.36
N ASP A 10 1.13 0.35 -5.07
CA ASP A 10 1.96 1.54 -4.91
C ASP A 10 2.42 1.65 -3.45
N CYS A 11 3.63 2.15 -3.23
CA CYS A 11 4.23 2.30 -1.90
C CYS A 11 4.60 3.75 -1.65
N LEU A 12 4.15 4.28 -0.51
CA LEU A 12 4.38 5.65 -0.08
C LEU A 12 5.00 5.65 1.34
N PRO A 13 6.27 6.04 1.51
CA PRO A 13 6.89 6.14 2.82
C PRO A 13 6.20 7.23 3.65
N LEU A 14 5.65 6.88 4.82
CA LEU A 14 4.85 7.82 5.61
C LEU A 14 5.67 8.99 6.15
N ARG A 15 6.99 8.82 6.34
CA ARG A 15 7.91 9.92 6.71
C ARG A 15 7.99 11.08 5.71
N SER A 16 7.64 10.84 4.45
CA SER A 16 7.64 11.89 3.40
C SER A 16 6.41 12.81 3.52
N PHE A 17 5.53 12.55 4.48
CA PHE A 17 4.34 13.35 4.75
C PHE A 17 4.52 14.09 6.07
N SER A 18 5.08 15.30 6.00
CA SER A 18 5.30 16.18 7.15
C SER A 18 4.06 17.00 7.53
N ARG A 19 3.25 17.40 6.54
CA ARG A 19 1.88 17.91 6.69
C ARG A 19 1.04 17.51 5.49
N VAL A 20 0.04 16.67 5.72
CA VAL A 20 -0.96 16.35 4.71
C VAL A 20 -2.05 17.40 4.81
N ASP A 21 -1.89 18.57 4.21
CA ASP A 21 -2.98 19.54 4.10
C ASP A 21 -3.86 19.16 2.91
N VAL A 22 -5.16 18.93 3.16
CA VAL A 22 -6.13 18.58 2.11
C VAL A 22 -6.56 19.89 1.43
N PRO A 23 -6.29 20.07 0.13
CA PRO A 23 -6.85 21.20 -0.59
C PRO A 23 -8.38 21.13 -0.52
N VAL A 24 -9.03 22.25 -0.19
CA VAL A 24 -10.50 22.33 -0.05
C VAL A 24 -11.23 21.87 -1.32
N ASP A 25 -10.58 22.01 -2.48
CA ASP A 25 -11.12 21.69 -3.80
C ASP A 25 -10.68 20.31 -4.33
N ALA A 26 -10.06 19.46 -3.51
CA ALA A 26 -9.64 18.12 -3.94
C ALA A 26 -10.87 17.25 -4.30
N PRO A 27 -10.81 16.42 -5.36
CA PRO A 27 -11.81 15.40 -5.66
C PRO A 27 -12.11 14.52 -4.45
N GLN A 28 -13.35 14.01 -4.33
CA GLN A 28 -13.77 13.22 -3.17
C GLN A 28 -12.86 12.00 -2.93
N GLU A 29 -12.45 11.29 -4.00
CA GLU A 29 -11.55 10.14 -3.90
C GLU A 29 -10.19 10.52 -3.29
N ASP A 30 -9.64 11.67 -3.68
CA ASP A 30 -8.39 12.19 -3.13
C ASP A 30 -8.56 12.60 -1.66
N GLN A 31 -9.68 13.21 -1.30
CA GLN A 31 -9.99 13.55 0.10
C GLN A 31 -10.06 12.29 0.98
N GLU A 32 -10.72 11.24 0.48
CA GLU A 32 -10.84 9.96 1.19
C GLU A 32 -9.48 9.27 1.33
N MET A 33 -8.64 9.27 0.29
CA MET A 33 -7.28 8.74 0.36
C MET A 33 -6.42 9.52 1.38
N LEU A 34 -6.46 10.85 1.36
CA LEU A 34 -5.73 11.68 2.32
C LEU A 34 -6.23 11.46 3.75
N ALA A 35 -7.54 11.27 3.95
CA ALA A 35 -8.10 10.93 5.25
C ALA A 35 -7.58 9.58 5.77
N ARG A 36 -7.50 8.55 4.91
CA ARG A 36 -6.95 7.24 5.26
C ARG A 36 -5.46 7.31 5.58
N LEU A 37 -4.69 8.08 4.81
CA LEU A 37 -3.26 8.28 5.04
C LEU A 37 -2.99 9.04 6.36
N ARG A 38 -3.79 10.06 6.67
CA ARG A 38 -3.76 10.74 7.97
C ARG A 38 -4.09 9.79 9.13
N ALA A 39 -5.09 8.92 8.96
CA ALA A 39 -5.43 7.93 9.96
C ALA A 39 -4.28 6.92 10.18
N ALA A 40 -3.61 6.49 9.10
CA ALA A 40 -2.42 5.64 9.18
C ALA A 40 -1.27 6.31 9.93
N LEU A 41 -0.95 7.58 9.60
CA LEU A 41 0.06 8.38 10.31
C LEU A 41 -0.26 8.52 11.80
N ALA A 42 -1.53 8.81 12.13
CA ALA A 42 -1.95 8.96 13.52
C ALA A 42 -1.87 7.63 14.30
N LYS A 43 -2.17 6.50 13.64
CA LYS A 43 -2.20 5.17 14.26
C LYS A 43 -0.79 4.58 14.44
N HIS A 44 0.07 4.70 13.44
CA HIS A 44 1.33 3.97 13.37
C HIS A 44 2.58 4.86 13.45
N GLY A 45 2.41 6.18 13.33
CA GLY A 45 3.52 7.10 13.15
C GLY A 45 4.08 7.05 11.73
N SER A 46 5.21 7.73 11.53
CA SER A 46 5.83 7.91 10.20
C SER A 46 7.13 7.12 10.02
N HIS A 47 7.76 6.69 11.10
CA HIS A 47 9.02 5.96 11.08
C HIS A 47 8.78 4.47 10.80
N ASN A 48 9.54 3.88 9.88
CA ASN A 48 9.43 2.47 9.48
C ASN A 48 8.00 2.05 9.10
N ALA A 49 7.24 3.01 8.57
CA ALA A 49 5.86 2.84 8.18
C ALA A 49 5.67 3.25 6.71
N TYR A 50 5.04 2.37 5.94
CA TYR A 50 4.86 2.50 4.51
C TYR A 50 3.40 2.29 4.18
N TYR A 51 2.79 3.28 3.54
CA TYR A 51 1.44 3.19 3.08
C TYR A 51 1.39 2.47 1.73
N LEU A 52 0.59 1.43 1.63
CA LEU A 52 0.33 0.67 0.41
C LEU A 52 -1.04 1.08 -0.11
N CYS A 53 -1.09 1.58 -1.35
CA CYS A 53 -2.33 1.96 -2.03
C CYS A 53 -2.41 1.32 -3.41
N ASN A 54 -3.59 1.39 -4.03
CA ASN A 54 -3.91 0.71 -5.30
C ASN A 54 -3.51 -0.78 -5.27
N GLY A 55 -3.63 -1.41 -4.10
CA GLY A 55 -3.17 -2.76 -3.87
C GLY A 55 -4.12 -3.77 -4.50
N GLN A 56 -3.58 -4.73 -5.23
CA GLN A 56 -4.31 -5.87 -5.76
C GLN A 56 -3.59 -7.17 -5.43
N CYS A 57 -4.33 -8.17 -4.96
CA CYS A 57 -3.86 -9.53 -4.73
C CYS A 57 -4.78 -10.51 -5.46
N VAL A 58 -4.22 -11.29 -6.38
CA VAL A 58 -4.96 -12.26 -7.19
C VAL A 58 -4.44 -13.66 -6.90
N PHE A 59 -5.31 -14.51 -6.37
CA PHE A 59 -5.07 -15.95 -6.20
C PHE A 59 -5.54 -16.71 -7.43
N ARG A 60 -4.69 -17.61 -7.95
CA ARG A 60 -5.02 -18.57 -9.00
C ARG A 60 -5.08 -19.97 -8.38
N LEU A 61 -6.29 -20.42 -8.06
CA LEU A 61 -6.56 -21.71 -7.41
C LEU A 61 -6.55 -22.88 -8.39
N THR A 62 -6.64 -22.61 -9.70
CA THR A 62 -6.47 -23.60 -10.77
C THR A 62 -5.51 -23.08 -11.84
N ASN A 63 -5.14 -23.95 -12.77
CA ASN A 63 -4.29 -23.60 -13.92
C ASN A 63 -5.06 -22.94 -15.08
N HIS A 64 -6.36 -22.64 -14.90
CA HIS A 64 -7.22 -22.06 -15.93
C HIS A 64 -7.59 -20.62 -15.58
N GLU A 65 -7.37 -19.66 -16.49
CA GLU A 65 -7.48 -18.22 -16.19
C GLU A 65 -8.90 -17.78 -15.84
N GLN A 66 -9.91 -18.45 -16.39
CA GLN A 66 -11.32 -18.17 -16.17
C GLN A 66 -11.96 -19.08 -15.11
N ILE A 67 -11.19 -19.88 -14.36
CA ILE A 67 -11.75 -20.82 -13.39
C ILE A 67 -10.85 -20.85 -12.15
N GLY A 68 -11.37 -20.45 -10.99
CA GLY A 68 -10.64 -20.41 -9.73
C GLY A 68 -9.72 -19.20 -9.56
N THR A 69 -10.03 -18.08 -10.21
CA THR A 69 -9.39 -16.78 -9.92
C THR A 69 -10.16 -16.08 -8.83
N VAL A 70 -9.47 -15.57 -7.81
CA VAL A 70 -10.06 -14.76 -6.74
C VAL A 70 -9.20 -13.50 -6.55
N ALA A 71 -9.79 -12.33 -6.79
CA ALA A 71 -9.13 -11.03 -6.74
C ALA A 71 -9.59 -10.24 -5.52
N PHE A 72 -8.62 -9.69 -4.80
CA PHE A 72 -8.81 -8.79 -3.68
C PHE A 72 -8.15 -7.46 -3.97
N ARG A 73 -8.82 -6.37 -3.60
CA ARG A 73 -8.18 -5.07 -3.45
C ARG A 73 -7.76 -4.86 -2.00
N PHE A 74 -6.65 -4.16 -1.79
CA PHE A 74 -6.18 -3.82 -0.45
C PHE A 74 -5.53 -2.45 -0.40
N GLU A 75 -5.58 -1.85 0.79
CA GLU A 75 -4.94 -0.59 1.12
C GLU A 75 -4.61 -0.58 2.62
N GLY A 76 -3.50 0.04 3.03
CA GLY A 76 -3.15 0.13 4.43
C GLY A 76 -1.67 0.37 4.68
N THR A 77 -1.17 -0.05 5.84
CA THR A 77 0.21 0.25 6.27
C THR A 77 1.02 -1.02 6.47
N ALA A 78 2.21 -1.09 5.87
CA ALA A 78 3.25 -2.04 6.19
C ALA A 78 4.25 -1.42 7.18
N LEU A 79 4.57 -2.16 8.24
CA LEU A 79 5.51 -1.76 9.28
C LEU A 79 6.75 -2.63 9.23
N THR A 80 7.92 -2.01 9.15
CA THR A 80 9.21 -2.69 9.11
C THR A 80 9.92 -2.65 10.46
N GLY A 81 10.90 -3.53 10.62
CA GLY A 81 11.78 -3.52 11.78
C GLY A 81 12.72 -2.29 11.80
N PRO A 82 13.51 -2.12 12.88
CA PRO A 82 14.41 -0.97 13.04
C PRO A 82 15.36 -0.73 11.87
N ASP A 83 15.87 -1.82 11.26
CA ASP A 83 16.81 -1.76 10.14
C ASP A 83 16.09 -1.63 8.78
N ASP A 84 14.76 -1.58 8.77
CA ASP A 84 13.95 -1.37 7.57
C ASP A 84 14.07 -2.45 6.49
N MET A 85 14.65 -3.61 6.86
CA MET A 85 14.93 -4.73 5.94
C MET A 85 13.83 -5.79 5.91
N LYS A 86 12.92 -5.79 6.89
CA LYS A 86 11.91 -6.84 7.04
C LYS A 86 10.62 -6.32 7.64
N THR A 87 9.51 -6.77 7.08
CA THR A 87 8.15 -6.49 7.52
C THR A 87 7.85 -7.23 8.82
N GLN A 88 7.45 -6.49 9.84
CA GLN A 88 6.97 -7.04 11.10
C GLN A 88 5.48 -7.34 11.01
N THR A 89 4.71 -6.35 10.56
CA THR A 89 3.25 -6.40 10.58
C THR A 89 2.69 -5.63 9.39
N VAL A 90 1.51 -6.02 8.93
CA VAL A 90 0.73 -5.24 7.97
C VAL A 90 -0.66 -4.98 8.56
N ASP A 91 -1.13 -3.74 8.46
CA ASP A 91 -2.46 -3.31 8.86
C ASP A 91 -3.23 -2.90 7.61
N LEU A 92 -3.95 -3.86 7.03
CA LEU A 92 -4.59 -3.74 5.73
C LEU A 92 -6.10 -3.86 5.83
N ARG A 93 -6.79 -2.93 5.17
CA ARG A 93 -8.15 -3.11 4.69
C ARG A 93 -8.09 -3.96 3.42
N VAL A 94 -8.80 -5.08 3.42
CA VAL A 94 -8.80 -6.05 2.32
C VAL A 94 -10.25 -6.31 1.96
N GLU A 95 -10.56 -6.25 0.67
CA GLU A 95 -11.91 -6.42 0.16
C GLU A 95 -11.90 -7.32 -1.07
N LEU A 96 -12.88 -8.22 -1.17
CA LEU A 96 -13.08 -9.04 -2.36
C LEU A 96 -13.51 -8.13 -3.52
N GLU A 97 -12.73 -8.12 -4.59
CA GLU A 97 -12.98 -7.33 -5.79
C GLU A 97 -13.79 -8.12 -6.83
N GLY A 98 -13.47 -9.41 -6.98
CA GLY A 98 -14.17 -10.31 -7.89
C GLY A 98 -13.63 -11.73 -7.83
N GLU A 99 -14.40 -12.67 -8.33
CA GLU A 99 -14.05 -14.08 -8.33
C GLU A 99 -14.66 -14.81 -9.54
N VAL A 100 -14.06 -15.94 -9.92
CA VAL A 100 -14.58 -16.82 -10.98
C VAL A 100 -14.53 -18.27 -10.48
N CYS A 101 -15.26 -18.54 -9.41
CA CYS A 101 -15.16 -19.74 -8.58
C CYS A 101 -16.51 -20.04 -7.94
N ASP A 102 -17.41 -20.73 -8.68
CA ASP A 102 -18.77 -21.08 -8.23
C ASP A 102 -18.85 -21.89 -6.92
N TRP A 103 -17.71 -22.42 -6.45
CA TRP A 103 -17.58 -23.16 -5.18
C TRP A 103 -16.91 -22.34 -4.05
N LEU A 104 -16.69 -21.04 -4.24
CA LEU A 104 -16.09 -20.17 -3.24
C LEU A 104 -17.11 -19.87 -2.13
N SER A 105 -16.82 -20.35 -0.92
CA SER A 105 -17.67 -20.11 0.25
C SER A 105 -17.26 -18.83 0.99
N ALA A 106 -18.18 -18.26 1.79
CA ALA A 106 -17.88 -17.12 2.65
C ALA A 106 -16.70 -17.39 3.59
N ALA A 107 -16.64 -18.59 4.19
CA ALA A 107 -15.52 -18.99 5.05
C ALA A 107 -14.17 -19.04 4.28
N ALA A 108 -14.20 -19.44 3.01
CA ALA A 108 -13.01 -19.40 2.16
C ALA A 108 -12.61 -17.95 1.82
N VAL A 109 -13.56 -17.06 1.59
CA VAL A 109 -13.29 -15.62 1.40
C VAL A 109 -12.66 -15.02 2.65
N ASP A 110 -13.17 -15.31 3.84
CA ASP A 110 -12.60 -14.82 5.11
C ASP A 110 -11.17 -15.32 5.31
N TRP A 111 -10.93 -16.61 5.04
CA TRP A 111 -9.60 -17.20 5.12
C TRP A 111 -8.63 -16.61 4.08
N LEU A 112 -9.09 -16.39 2.85
CA LEU A 112 -8.29 -15.75 1.80
C LEU A 112 -8.01 -14.28 2.13
N THR A 113 -8.96 -13.58 2.74
CA THR A 113 -8.80 -12.20 3.21
C THR A 113 -7.66 -12.09 4.21
N GLU A 114 -7.53 -13.03 5.15
CA GLU A 114 -6.37 -13.10 6.04
C GLU A 114 -5.10 -13.51 5.29
N THR A 115 -5.21 -14.44 4.35
CA THR A 115 -4.09 -14.88 3.51
C THR A 115 -3.50 -13.74 2.69
N VAL A 116 -4.30 -12.75 2.25
CA VAL A 116 -3.79 -11.52 1.60
C VAL A 116 -2.78 -10.82 2.50
N ARG A 117 -3.02 -10.71 3.82
CA ARG A 117 -2.10 -10.05 4.75
C ARG A 117 -0.76 -10.77 4.83
N HIS A 118 -0.80 -12.10 4.92
CA HIS A 118 0.41 -12.93 4.89
C HIS A 118 1.16 -12.80 3.57
N ALA A 119 0.45 -12.83 2.45
CA ALA A 119 1.05 -12.76 1.12
C ALA A 119 1.68 -11.38 0.85
N VAL A 120 0.99 -10.31 1.21
CA VAL A 120 1.50 -8.92 1.10
C VAL A 120 2.73 -8.73 1.97
N ARG A 121 2.77 -9.28 3.19
CA ARG A 121 3.98 -9.23 4.04
C ARG A 121 5.20 -9.84 3.34
N ILE A 122 5.03 -11.01 2.74
CA ILE A 122 6.12 -11.71 2.03
C ILE A 122 6.51 -10.92 0.77
N GLU A 123 5.55 -10.40 0.02
CA GLU A 123 5.84 -9.63 -1.18
C GLU A 123 6.50 -8.28 -0.84
N PHE A 124 6.12 -7.64 0.27
CA PHE A 124 6.78 -6.43 0.73
C PHE A 124 8.24 -6.69 1.14
N ASP A 125 8.53 -7.81 1.82
CA ASP A 125 9.92 -8.22 2.08
C ASP A 125 10.73 -8.38 0.77
N ARG A 126 10.12 -8.94 -0.28
CA ARG A 126 10.74 -9.07 -1.60
C ARG A 126 10.95 -7.71 -2.27
N TYR A 127 9.97 -6.81 -2.15
CA TYR A 127 10.04 -5.43 -2.64
C TYR A 127 11.19 -4.64 -1.98
N ILE A 128 11.38 -4.81 -0.67
CA ILE A 128 12.52 -4.24 0.07
C ILE A 128 13.82 -4.82 -0.45
N ALA A 129 13.93 -6.15 -0.53
CA ALA A 129 15.14 -6.85 -0.95
C ALA A 129 15.55 -6.54 -2.40
N ALA A 130 14.60 -6.22 -3.27
CA ALA A 130 14.85 -5.78 -4.64
C ALA A 130 15.43 -4.35 -4.74
N GLY A 131 15.47 -3.61 -3.62
CA GLY A 131 15.93 -2.22 -3.56
C GLY A 131 14.90 -1.22 -4.07
N ASP A 132 13.68 -1.65 -4.37
CA ASP A 132 12.62 -0.75 -4.84
C ASP A 132 12.14 0.18 -3.71
N LEU A 133 12.25 -0.24 -2.45
CA LEU A 133 12.03 0.63 -1.30
C LEU A 133 12.99 1.84 -1.32
N GLU A 134 14.30 1.60 -1.51
CA GLU A 134 15.30 2.68 -1.58
C GLU A 134 15.04 3.62 -2.76
N ARG A 135 14.65 3.10 -3.92
CA ARG A 135 14.24 3.93 -5.07
C ARG A 135 13.02 4.79 -4.78
N THR A 136 12.06 4.26 -4.03
CA THR A 136 10.86 5.00 -3.65
C THR A 136 11.18 6.09 -2.64
N LYS A 137 12.06 5.81 -1.68
CA LYS A 137 12.58 6.80 -0.72
C LYS A 137 13.33 7.93 -1.45
N GLN A 138 14.26 7.59 -2.35
CA GLN A 138 15.02 8.57 -3.14
C GLN A 138 14.12 9.44 -4.01
N ARG A 139 13.09 8.85 -4.63
CA ARG A 139 12.10 9.61 -5.42
C ARG A 139 11.31 10.57 -4.55
N ALA A 140 10.90 10.15 -3.35
CA ALA A 140 10.20 11.03 -2.42
C ALA A 140 11.09 12.19 -1.95
N GLU A 141 12.36 11.92 -1.61
CA GLU A 141 13.35 12.94 -1.23
C GLU A 141 13.64 13.93 -2.38
N GLN A 142 13.74 13.45 -3.63
CA GLN A 142 13.91 14.31 -4.79
C GLN A 142 12.68 15.21 -5.02
N LEU A 143 11.47 14.70 -4.82
CA LEU A 143 10.24 15.49 -4.92
C LEU A 143 10.16 16.57 -3.83
N GLU A 144 10.59 16.25 -2.60
CA GLU A 144 10.73 17.26 -1.53
C GLU A 144 11.78 18.32 -1.88
N ALA A 145 12.96 17.90 -2.35
CA ALA A 145 14.02 18.81 -2.76
C ALA A 145 13.61 19.71 -3.94
N ASP A 146 12.92 19.15 -4.94
CA ASP A 146 12.37 19.91 -6.08
C ASP A 146 11.25 20.86 -5.64
N SER A 147 10.43 20.49 -4.66
CA SER A 147 9.41 21.37 -4.07
C SER A 147 10.04 22.56 -3.33
N ILE A 148 11.13 22.31 -2.60
CA ILE A 148 11.94 23.36 -1.95
C ILE A 148 12.62 24.24 -3.02
N ALA A 149 13.20 23.65 -4.06
CA ALA A 149 13.93 24.35 -5.11
C ALA A 149 13.02 25.13 -6.08
N ARG A 150 11.78 24.69 -6.33
CA ARG A 150 10.78 25.38 -7.15
C ARG A 150 10.06 26.53 -6.43
N GLY A 151 10.52 26.89 -5.23
CA GLY A 151 10.05 28.09 -4.56
C GLY A 151 8.72 27.91 -3.82
N GLY A 152 8.63 26.87 -2.98
CA GLY A 152 7.67 26.83 -1.86
C GLY A 152 7.95 27.91 -0.82
N PHE A 153 7.93 29.18 -1.24
CA PHE A 153 7.79 30.33 -0.36
C PHE A 153 6.31 30.38 0.03
N LEU A 154 5.93 29.65 1.08
CA LEU A 154 4.81 30.13 1.90
C LEU A 154 5.29 31.47 2.46
N GLY A 155 4.76 32.54 1.87
CA GLY A 155 5.14 33.91 2.15
C GLY A 155 5.25 34.17 3.65
N MET A 156 6.42 34.67 4.05
CA MET A 156 6.44 35.75 5.04
C MET A 156 5.42 36.80 4.59
N GLY A 157 4.39 37.01 5.41
CA GLY A 157 3.31 37.93 5.11
C GLY A 157 2.56 38.31 6.37
N LEU A 158 3.30 38.95 7.30
CA LEU A 158 2.86 39.76 8.46
C LEU A 158 2.07 39.07 9.58
#